data_AF-A0A662CFM3-F1
#
_entry.id   AF-A0A662CFM3-F1
#
_cell.length_a   1.000
_cell.length_b   1.000
_cell.length_c   1.000
_cell.angle_alpha   90.00
_cell.angle_beta   90.00
_cell.angle_gamma   90.00
#
_symmetry.space_group_name_H-M   'P 1'
#
loop_
_entity.id
_entity.type
_entity.pdbx_description
1 polymer ?
#
loop_
_entity_poly.entity_id
_entity_poly.type
_entity_poly.pdbx_seq_one_letter_code
_entity_poly.pdbx_strand_id
1 'polypeptide(L)'
;MRVRLAAHLKNWVSLIGAMIALVSLFMIVFLFVVSEFLRGGGLYLGLVIYILLPGIMISGLVLVPIGMVIQVRKERKHKEIEELVWPRIDLGNVEHRKAFFIFSVGTAIFLLMSAVGSYKAFHSTETVQFCGKLCHTVMKPEYTAYQRSPHARVVCVECHVGPGAGWYVRSKLSGLYQVYATLANTYSRPIPTPIKSLRPAREVCEQCHWPQKFYAYKLRLESHYLPDEENTRWDIKLVMKTGAEHPALGLKEGIHWHINPRVKIEYVAVDEKREEIPWVRFTDLETGRVMIYRDREYSISPEKLETLEIRTMDCMDCHNRPSHDYLSLSVAQGVTGQMEVAPLEGTLAFKHPVDIDEEWKGTSAVSVTRV
;
A
#
# COMPACT_ATOMS: atom_id res chain seq x y z
N MET A 1 21.13 -10.77 -51.52
CA MET A 1 21.25 -9.35 -51.14
C MET A 1 21.24 -9.28 -49.62
N ARG A 2 22.39 -9.00 -48.99
CA ARG A 2 22.53 -9.01 -47.51
C ARG A 2 21.54 -8.01 -46.92
N VAL A 3 20.68 -8.46 -46.01
CA VAL A 3 19.71 -7.64 -45.28
C VAL A 3 20.43 -6.40 -44.72
N ARG A 4 20.28 -5.23 -45.36
CA ARG A 4 20.96 -3.96 -44.96
C ARG A 4 20.54 -3.47 -43.56
N LEU A 5 19.46 -4.03 -42.97
CA LEU A 5 19.11 -3.86 -41.55
C LEU A 5 20.29 -4.26 -40.62
N ALA A 6 21.10 -5.24 -41.04
CA ALA A 6 22.28 -5.69 -40.32
C ALA A 6 23.44 -4.67 -40.33
N ALA A 7 23.41 -3.63 -41.18
CA ALA A 7 24.45 -2.61 -41.20
C ALA A 7 24.26 -1.60 -40.06
N HIS A 8 23.03 -1.12 -39.83
CA HIS A 8 22.74 -0.14 -38.77
C HIS A 8 22.73 -0.75 -37.36
N LEU A 9 22.59 -2.09 -37.25
CA LEU A 9 22.78 -2.85 -36.00
C LEU A 9 24.25 -2.96 -35.56
N LYS A 10 25.22 -2.66 -36.44
CA LYS A 10 26.67 -2.75 -36.15
C LYS A 10 27.23 -1.50 -35.45
N ASN A 11 26.41 -0.81 -34.68
CA ASN A 11 26.90 0.25 -33.80
C ASN A 11 27.12 -0.34 -32.40
N TRP A 12 28.17 0.10 -31.71
CA TRP A 12 28.56 -0.42 -30.40
C TRP A 12 27.43 -0.30 -29.35
N VAL A 13 26.60 0.75 -29.43
CA VAL A 13 25.49 0.97 -28.50
C VAL A 13 24.40 -0.09 -28.66
N SER A 14 23.99 -0.41 -29.90
CA SER A 14 23.01 -1.46 -30.18
C SER A 14 23.55 -2.86 -29.89
N LEU A 15 24.85 -3.12 -30.13
CA LEU A 15 25.48 -4.39 -29.78
C LEU A 15 25.54 -4.61 -28.26
N ILE A 16 25.94 -3.57 -27.50
CA ILE A 16 25.93 -3.61 -26.03
C ILE A 16 24.49 -3.82 -25.52
N GLY A 17 23.52 -3.08 -26.06
CA GLY A 17 22.11 -3.23 -25.68
C GLY A 17 21.57 -4.64 -25.94
N ALA A 18 21.86 -5.21 -27.12
CA ALA A 18 21.47 -6.57 -27.47
C ALA A 18 22.15 -7.62 -26.57
N MET A 19 23.44 -7.44 -26.26
CA MET A 19 24.16 -8.33 -25.36
C MET A 19 23.59 -8.29 -23.94
N ILE A 20 23.30 -7.10 -23.41
CA ILE A 20 22.64 -6.93 -22.11
C ILE A 20 21.29 -7.66 -22.10
N ALA A 21 20.44 -7.43 -23.10
CA ALA A 21 19.14 -8.07 -23.18
C ALA A 21 19.24 -9.61 -23.23
N LEU A 22 20.17 -10.15 -24.02
CA LEU A 22 20.37 -11.59 -24.16
C LEU A 22 20.92 -12.24 -22.88
N VAL A 23 21.92 -11.62 -22.26
CA VAL A 23 22.50 -12.11 -21.00
C VAL A 23 21.47 -12.04 -19.88
N SER A 24 20.71 -10.95 -19.77
CA SER A 24 19.62 -10.83 -18.80
C SER A 24 18.53 -11.88 -19.03
N LEU A 25 18.13 -12.12 -20.28
CA LEU A 25 17.17 -13.17 -20.62
C LEU A 25 17.66 -14.56 -20.20
N PHE A 26 18.92 -14.88 -20.52
CA PHE A 26 19.54 -16.14 -20.11
C PHE A 26 19.56 -16.29 -18.59
N MET A 27 19.96 -15.24 -17.86
CA MET A 27 19.99 -15.24 -16.39
C MET A 27 18.59 -15.40 -15.79
N ILE A 28 17.57 -14.77 -16.35
CA ILE A 28 16.17 -14.94 -15.92
C ILE A 28 15.75 -16.39 -16.07
N VAL A 29 15.98 -17.00 -17.25
CA VAL A 29 15.61 -18.39 -17.51
C VAL A 29 16.38 -19.34 -16.59
N PHE A 30 17.70 -19.15 -16.45
CA PHE A 30 18.54 -19.97 -15.58
C PHE A 30 18.07 -19.91 -14.12
N LEU A 31 17.92 -18.71 -13.56
CA LEU A 31 17.51 -18.55 -12.17
C LEU A 31 16.06 -19.01 -11.94
N PHE A 32 15.17 -18.82 -12.91
CA PHE A 32 13.82 -19.35 -12.86
C PHE A 32 13.84 -20.88 -12.73
N VAL A 33 14.57 -21.56 -13.61
CA VAL A 33 14.74 -23.02 -13.56
C VAL A 33 15.32 -23.43 -12.19
N VAL A 34 16.43 -22.83 -11.77
CA VAL A 34 17.04 -23.11 -10.46
C VAL A 34 16.05 -22.92 -9.31
N SER A 35 15.22 -21.86 -9.34
CA SER A 35 14.26 -21.57 -8.29
C SER A 35 13.16 -22.63 -8.17
N GLU A 36 12.68 -23.17 -9.30
CA GLU A 36 11.64 -24.20 -9.34
C GLU A 36 12.22 -25.56 -8.91
N PHE A 37 13.47 -25.88 -9.28
CA PHE A 37 14.13 -27.13 -8.88
C PHE A 37 14.54 -27.17 -7.41
N LEU A 38 15.06 -26.07 -6.86
CA LEU A 38 15.57 -26.02 -5.48
C LEU A 38 14.48 -25.75 -4.43
N ARG A 39 13.22 -25.49 -4.83
CA ARG A 39 12.09 -25.12 -3.93
C ARG A 39 12.45 -24.03 -2.91
N GLY A 40 13.44 -23.19 -3.23
CA GLY A 40 14.13 -22.27 -2.32
C GLY A 40 13.98 -20.81 -2.71
N GLY A 41 12.81 -20.42 -3.22
CA GLY A 41 12.52 -19.06 -3.67
C GLY A 41 12.35 -18.08 -2.51
N GLY A 42 13.45 -17.59 -1.95
CA GLY A 42 13.42 -16.48 -0.98
C GLY A 42 12.92 -15.18 -1.61
N LEU A 43 12.42 -14.25 -0.78
CA LEU A 43 11.92 -12.93 -1.20
C LEU A 43 12.89 -12.21 -2.14
N TYR A 44 14.19 -12.25 -1.84
CA TYR A 44 15.24 -11.61 -2.64
C TYR A 44 15.44 -12.27 -4.01
N LEU A 45 15.35 -13.59 -4.09
CA LEU A 45 15.48 -14.31 -5.36
C LEU A 45 14.32 -13.94 -6.30
N GLY A 46 13.10 -13.88 -5.76
CA GLY A 46 11.92 -13.41 -6.51
C GLY A 46 12.09 -11.98 -7.02
N LEU A 47 12.59 -11.06 -6.19
CA LEU A 47 12.85 -9.67 -6.59
C LEU A 47 13.86 -9.58 -7.73
N VAL A 48 14.94 -10.37 -7.68
CA VAL A 48 15.96 -10.39 -8.74
C VAL A 48 15.40 -10.92 -10.06
N ILE A 49 14.72 -12.06 -10.02
CA ILE A 49 14.21 -12.74 -11.22
C ILE A 49 13.09 -11.93 -11.88
N TYR A 50 12.15 -11.41 -11.08
CA TYR A 50 10.89 -10.88 -11.61
C TYR A 50 10.85 -9.35 -11.74
N ILE A 51 11.79 -8.61 -11.14
CA ILE A 51 11.80 -7.14 -11.19
C ILE A 51 13.14 -6.62 -11.72
N LEU A 52 14.26 -6.97 -11.08
CA LEU A 52 15.56 -6.38 -11.40
C LEU A 52 16.06 -6.80 -12.79
N LEU A 53 16.16 -8.10 -13.07
CA LEU A 53 16.68 -8.59 -14.34
C LEU A 53 15.79 -8.21 -15.53
N PRO A 54 14.44 -8.26 -15.44
CA PRO A 54 13.58 -7.72 -16.50
C PRO A 54 13.80 -6.22 -16.74
N GLY A 55 14.01 -5.42 -15.68
CA GLY A 55 14.34 -4.00 -15.82
C GLY A 55 15.64 -3.77 -16.60
N ILE A 56 16.68 -4.55 -16.33
CA ILE A 56 17.96 -4.52 -17.05
C ILE A 56 17.79 -5.01 -18.50
N MET A 57 16.99 -6.06 -18.72
CA MET A 57 16.68 -6.55 -20.06
C MET A 57 15.98 -5.48 -20.89
N ILE A 58 14.98 -4.79 -20.32
CA ILE A 58 14.24 -3.71 -20.99
C ILE A 58 15.18 -2.53 -21.30
N SER A 59 16.07 -2.14 -20.38
CA SER A 59 17.03 -1.07 -20.65
C SER A 59 17.97 -1.44 -21.80
N GLY A 60 18.44 -2.70 -21.86
CA GLY A 60 19.18 -3.25 -22.99
C GLY A 60 18.41 -3.17 -24.31
N LEU A 61 17.13 -3.58 -24.30
CA LEU A 61 16.25 -3.49 -25.47
C LEU A 61 16.00 -2.05 -25.93
N VAL A 62 15.94 -1.09 -25.01
CA VAL A 62 15.80 0.35 -25.31
C VAL A 62 17.09 0.96 -25.87
N LEU A 63 18.27 0.47 -25.46
CA LEU A 63 19.55 0.90 -26.03
C LEU A 63 19.70 0.52 -27.51
N VAL A 64 19.05 -0.55 -27.97
CA VAL A 64 19.07 -0.99 -29.37
C VAL A 64 18.56 0.10 -30.33
N PRO A 65 17.31 0.59 -30.23
CA PRO A 65 16.80 1.67 -31.09
C PRO A 65 17.53 2.99 -30.86
N ILE A 66 17.99 3.30 -29.64
CA ILE A 66 18.80 4.50 -29.38
C ILE A 66 20.10 4.46 -30.21
N GLY A 67 20.80 3.32 -30.19
CA GLY A 67 22.01 3.12 -31.01
C GLY A 67 21.73 3.27 -32.50
N MET A 68 20.63 2.71 -33.00
CA MET A 68 20.20 2.87 -34.39
C MET A 68 19.96 4.34 -34.77
N VAL A 69 19.24 5.10 -33.93
CA VAL A 69 18.97 6.53 -34.18
C VAL A 69 20.25 7.35 -34.18
N ILE A 70 21.18 7.08 -33.26
CA ILE A 70 22.49 7.74 -33.20
C ILE A 70 23.28 7.46 -34.48
N GLN A 71 23.32 6.19 -34.91
CA GLN A 71 24.04 5.77 -36.11
C GLN A 71 23.47 6.43 -37.37
N VAL A 72 22.14 6.45 -37.53
CA VAL A 72 21.46 7.10 -38.67
C VAL A 72 21.70 8.61 -38.66
N ARG A 73 21.71 9.27 -37.49
CA ARG A 73 22.04 10.71 -37.39
C ARG A 73 23.49 10.99 -37.79
N LYS A 74 24.42 10.11 -37.44
CA LYS A 74 25.83 10.22 -37.83
C LYS A 74 26.01 10.07 -39.34
N GLU A 75 25.41 9.04 -39.93
CA GLU A 75 25.45 8.77 -41.38
C GLU A 75 24.83 9.92 -42.19
N ARG A 76 23.72 10.51 -41.72
CA ARG A 76 23.10 11.72 -42.33
C ARG A 76 24.03 12.92 -42.32
N LYS A 77 24.82 13.11 -41.25
CA LYS A 77 25.75 14.24 -41.11
C LYS A 77 26.97 14.13 -42.03
N HIS A 78 27.35 12.90 -42.38
CA HIS A 78 28.48 12.61 -43.28
C HIS A 78 28.07 12.45 -44.76
N LYS A 79 26.80 12.73 -45.13
CA LYS A 79 26.25 12.61 -46.50
C LYS A 79 26.38 11.21 -47.15
N GLU A 80 26.60 10.17 -46.36
CA GLU A 80 26.69 8.77 -46.85
C GLU A 80 25.32 8.07 -46.86
N ILE A 81 24.27 8.69 -47.40
CA ILE A 81 22.98 8.00 -47.52
C ILE A 81 22.59 7.89 -48.99
N GLU A 82 22.94 6.74 -49.59
CA GLU A 82 22.07 6.06 -50.56
C GLU A 82 20.71 5.83 -49.87
N GLU A 83 19.63 6.21 -50.56
CA GLU A 83 18.23 6.16 -50.13
C GLU A 83 17.90 5.08 -49.08
N LEU A 84 17.17 5.45 -48.02
CA LEU A 84 16.58 4.49 -47.06
C LEU A 84 15.58 3.60 -47.83
N VAL A 85 16.05 2.47 -48.34
CA VAL A 85 15.17 1.45 -48.92
C VAL A 85 14.46 0.77 -47.75
N TRP A 86 13.17 1.05 -47.60
CA TRP A 86 12.32 0.34 -46.65
C TRP A 86 12.42 -1.18 -46.88
N PRO A 87 12.51 -1.99 -45.80
CA PRO A 87 12.57 -3.43 -45.95
C PRO A 87 11.32 -3.93 -46.69
N ARG A 88 11.50 -4.50 -47.89
CA ARG A 88 10.43 -5.13 -48.65
C ARG A 88 10.19 -6.53 -48.08
N ILE A 89 9.03 -6.75 -47.47
CA ILE A 89 8.59 -8.06 -47.01
C ILE A 89 7.94 -8.78 -48.20
N ASP A 90 8.61 -9.82 -48.70
CA ASP A 90 8.11 -10.66 -49.79
C ASP A 90 8.00 -12.11 -49.30
N LEU A 91 6.77 -12.57 -49.02
CA LEU A 91 6.48 -13.92 -48.55
C LEU A 91 6.61 -14.99 -49.66
N GLY A 92 6.82 -14.59 -50.92
CA GLY A 92 7.20 -15.51 -52.00
C GLY A 92 8.65 -16.01 -51.85
N ASN A 93 9.52 -15.22 -51.22
CA ASN A 93 10.92 -15.56 -51.01
C ASN A 93 11.10 -16.51 -49.80
N VAL A 94 11.90 -17.58 -49.96
CA VAL A 94 12.20 -18.56 -48.90
C VAL A 94 12.94 -17.93 -47.72
N GLU A 95 13.85 -16.99 -47.93
CA GLU A 95 14.60 -16.34 -46.87
C GLU A 95 13.71 -15.45 -46.00
N HIS A 96 12.82 -14.68 -46.62
CA HIS A 96 11.84 -13.86 -45.92
C HIS A 96 10.83 -14.71 -45.14
N ARG A 97 10.38 -15.84 -45.69
CA ARG A 97 9.51 -16.79 -44.96
C ARG A 97 10.19 -17.38 -43.73
N LYS A 98 11.46 -17.80 -43.85
CA LYS A 98 12.24 -18.30 -42.70
C LYS A 98 12.42 -17.22 -41.64
N ALA A 99 12.79 -16.01 -42.04
CA ALA A 99 12.95 -14.88 -41.13
C ALA A 99 11.63 -14.51 -40.43
N PHE A 100 10.52 -14.46 -41.18
CA PHE A 100 9.18 -14.22 -40.64
C PHE A 100 8.79 -15.30 -39.64
N PHE A 101 8.97 -16.58 -39.98
CA PHE A 101 8.64 -17.69 -39.08
C PHE A 101 9.46 -17.65 -37.78
N ILE A 102 10.79 -17.46 -37.87
CA ILE A 102 11.67 -17.34 -36.70
C ILE A 102 11.27 -16.14 -35.84
N PHE A 103 10.98 -14.99 -36.47
CA PHE A 103 10.53 -13.80 -35.76
C PHE A 103 9.20 -14.06 -35.05
N SER A 104 8.18 -14.59 -35.74
CA SER A 104 6.87 -14.87 -35.15
C SER A 104 6.95 -15.86 -33.99
N VAL A 105 7.69 -16.95 -34.14
CA VAL A 105 7.88 -17.95 -33.07
C VAL A 105 8.67 -17.35 -31.90
N GLY A 106 9.74 -16.61 -32.18
CA GLY A 106 10.54 -15.94 -31.15
C GLY A 106 9.73 -14.90 -30.38
N THR A 107 8.92 -14.09 -31.06
CA THR A 107 8.02 -13.13 -30.43
C THR A 107 6.96 -13.82 -29.59
N ALA A 108 6.35 -14.91 -30.08
CA ALA A 108 5.36 -15.67 -29.32
C ALA A 108 5.95 -16.22 -28.00
N ILE A 109 7.16 -16.81 -28.06
CA ILE A 109 7.87 -17.31 -26.88
C ILE A 109 8.21 -16.16 -25.92
N PHE A 110 8.72 -15.04 -26.44
CA PHE A 110 9.05 -13.87 -25.64
C PHE A 110 7.83 -13.28 -24.92
N LEU A 111 6.70 -13.16 -25.62
CA LEU A 111 5.44 -12.69 -25.05
C LEU A 111 4.93 -13.65 -23.97
N LEU A 112 4.99 -14.96 -24.21
CA LEU A 112 4.62 -15.97 -23.22
C LEU A 112 5.49 -15.88 -21.96
N MET A 113 6.80 -15.82 -22.12
CA MET A 113 7.74 -15.68 -21.01
C MET A 113 7.52 -14.38 -20.24
N SER A 114 7.29 -13.28 -20.95
CA SER A 114 7.00 -11.98 -20.35
C SER A 114 5.68 -12.02 -19.58
N ALA A 115 4.63 -12.65 -20.11
CA ALA A 115 3.37 -12.82 -19.40
C ALA A 115 3.54 -13.62 -18.10
N VAL A 116 4.28 -14.74 -18.13
CA VAL A 116 4.58 -15.54 -16.94
C VAL A 116 5.43 -14.76 -15.93
N GLY A 117 6.46 -14.07 -16.40
CA GLY A 117 7.33 -13.25 -15.57
C GLY A 117 6.57 -12.11 -14.89
N SER A 118 5.74 -11.39 -15.65
CA SER A 118 4.87 -10.33 -15.13
C SER A 118 3.86 -10.84 -14.11
N TYR A 119 3.27 -12.02 -14.33
CA TYR A 119 2.35 -12.64 -13.37
C TYR A 119 3.05 -13.00 -12.05
N LYS A 120 4.26 -13.59 -12.12
CA LYS A 120 5.05 -13.88 -10.91
C LYS A 120 5.52 -12.59 -10.21
N ALA A 121 5.91 -11.56 -10.96
CA ALA A 121 6.26 -10.25 -10.42
C ALA A 121 5.08 -9.63 -9.67
N PHE A 122 3.91 -9.63 -10.31
CA PHE A 122 2.65 -9.18 -9.74
C PHE A 122 2.40 -9.87 -8.39
N HIS A 123 2.27 -11.20 -8.39
CA HIS A 123 2.02 -11.95 -7.16
C HIS A 123 3.08 -11.74 -6.08
N SER A 124 4.35 -11.66 -6.45
CA SER A 124 5.44 -11.43 -5.49
C SER A 124 5.28 -10.08 -4.79
N THR A 125 4.94 -9.02 -5.54
CA THR A 125 4.78 -7.66 -5.00
C THR A 125 3.50 -7.43 -4.19
N GLU A 126 2.66 -8.45 -4.07
CA GLU A 126 1.40 -8.40 -3.32
C GLU A 126 1.44 -9.23 -2.03
N THR A 127 2.55 -9.93 -1.79
CA THR A 127 2.71 -10.73 -0.58
C THR A 127 2.97 -9.86 0.65
N VAL A 128 2.52 -10.33 1.81
CA VAL A 128 2.84 -9.71 3.11
C VAL A 128 4.36 -9.65 3.34
N GLN A 129 5.12 -10.64 2.83
CA GLN A 129 6.57 -10.65 2.95
C GLN A 129 7.22 -9.48 2.18
N PHE A 130 6.74 -9.20 0.97
CA PHE A 130 7.22 -8.07 0.19
C PHE A 130 6.91 -6.74 0.89
N CYS A 131 5.66 -6.51 1.28
CA CYS A 131 5.25 -5.26 1.92
C CYS A 131 5.87 -5.07 3.31
N GLY A 132 5.94 -6.13 4.12
CA GLY A 132 6.31 -6.03 5.54
C GLY A 132 7.77 -6.27 5.87
N LYS A 133 8.51 -7.02 5.04
CA LYS A 133 9.91 -7.41 5.35
C LYS A 133 10.96 -6.83 4.42
N LEU A 134 10.60 -6.39 3.21
CA LEU A 134 11.60 -5.86 2.27
C LEU A 134 12.24 -4.58 2.81
N CYS A 135 11.41 -3.60 3.18
CA CYS A 135 11.83 -2.35 3.79
C CYS A 135 11.80 -2.45 5.33
N HIS A 136 12.52 -3.43 5.89
CA HIS A 136 12.40 -3.81 7.30
C HIS A 136 12.52 -2.63 8.28
N THR A 137 13.42 -1.66 8.08
CA THR A 137 13.59 -0.54 9.01
C THR A 137 12.33 0.32 9.15
N VAL A 138 11.66 0.56 8.02
CA VAL A 138 10.48 1.44 7.94
C VAL A 138 9.21 0.66 8.26
N MET A 139 9.11 -0.58 7.79
CA MET A 139 7.90 -1.40 7.85
C MET A 139 7.80 -2.31 9.08
N LYS A 140 8.89 -2.50 9.84
CA LYS A 140 8.88 -3.41 11.01
C LYS A 140 7.78 -3.09 12.04
N PRO A 141 7.52 -1.81 12.43
CA PRO A 141 6.43 -1.51 13.36
C PRO A 141 5.07 -1.95 12.82
N GLU A 142 4.76 -1.57 11.57
CA GLU A 142 3.50 -1.91 10.90
C GLU A 142 3.32 -3.42 10.71
N TYR A 143 4.38 -4.12 10.28
CA TYR A 143 4.37 -5.57 10.12
C TYR A 143 4.18 -6.31 11.45
N THR A 144 4.80 -5.82 12.53
CA THR A 144 4.65 -6.42 13.86
C THR A 144 3.24 -6.22 14.40
N ALA A 145 2.67 -5.01 14.25
CA ALA A 145 1.29 -4.72 14.66
C ALA A 145 0.29 -5.57 13.86
N TYR A 146 0.51 -5.69 12.54
CA TYR A 146 -0.27 -6.57 11.65
C TYR A 146 -0.34 -8.01 12.15
N GLN A 147 0.80 -8.60 12.50
CA GLN A 147 0.88 -10.01 12.94
C GLN A 147 0.11 -10.29 14.22
N ARG A 148 -0.16 -9.27 15.04
CA ARG A 148 -0.90 -9.38 16.30
C ARG A 148 -2.36 -8.94 16.19
N SER A 149 -2.80 -8.54 15.01
CA SER A 149 -4.15 -8.05 14.78
C SER A 149 -5.14 -9.16 14.39
N PRO A 150 -6.46 -8.91 14.47
CA PRO A 150 -7.48 -9.81 13.92
C PRO A 150 -7.32 -10.10 12.42
N HIS A 151 -6.58 -9.26 11.69
CA HIS A 151 -6.37 -9.35 10.25
C HIS A 151 -5.00 -9.96 9.87
N ALA A 152 -4.28 -10.59 10.80
CA ALA A 152 -2.95 -11.19 10.58
C ALA A 152 -2.88 -12.27 9.46
N ARG A 153 -4.02 -12.66 8.89
CA ARG A 153 -4.15 -13.61 7.77
C ARG A 153 -4.71 -12.99 6.48
N VAL A 154 -5.07 -11.71 6.50
CA VAL A 154 -5.53 -10.93 5.33
C VAL A 154 -4.28 -10.34 4.67
N VAL A 155 -4.12 -10.49 3.35
CA VAL A 155 -2.90 -9.99 2.69
C VAL A 155 -2.93 -8.46 2.62
N CYS A 156 -1.77 -7.80 2.69
CA CYS A 156 -1.71 -6.33 2.76
C CYS A 156 -2.48 -5.66 1.62
N VAL A 157 -2.43 -6.23 0.41
CA VAL A 157 -3.08 -5.66 -0.77
C VAL A 157 -4.60 -5.72 -0.73
N GLU A 158 -5.21 -6.63 0.02
CA GLU A 158 -6.67 -6.69 0.16
C GLU A 158 -7.21 -5.44 0.86
N CYS A 159 -6.40 -4.75 1.66
CA CYS A 159 -6.74 -3.46 2.26
C CYS A 159 -6.07 -2.26 1.57
N HIS A 160 -4.80 -2.41 1.16
CA HIS A 160 -3.97 -1.29 0.67
C HIS A 160 -4.03 -1.06 -0.84
N VAL A 161 -4.52 -2.03 -1.61
CA VAL A 161 -4.71 -1.91 -3.06
C VAL A 161 -6.21 -1.97 -3.32
N GLY A 162 -6.82 -0.79 -3.48
CA GLY A 162 -8.25 -0.71 -3.81
C GLY A 162 -8.60 -1.54 -5.06
N PRO A 163 -9.87 -1.92 -5.23
CA PRO A 163 -10.27 -2.79 -6.33
C PRO A 163 -10.12 -2.11 -7.70
N GLY A 164 -9.82 -2.91 -8.71
CA GLY A 164 -9.76 -2.46 -10.11
C GLY A 164 -8.41 -1.90 -10.56
N ALA A 165 -8.23 -1.86 -11.88
CA ALA A 165 -6.94 -1.53 -12.51
C ALA A 165 -6.44 -0.11 -12.18
N GLY A 166 -7.34 0.85 -11.99
CA GLY A 166 -6.98 2.24 -11.66
C GLY A 166 -6.30 2.35 -10.30
N TRP A 167 -6.85 1.69 -9.27
CA TRP A 167 -6.28 1.68 -7.92
C TRP A 167 -5.00 0.84 -7.85
N TYR A 168 -4.93 -0.24 -8.63
CA TYR A 168 -3.68 -0.98 -8.83
C TYR A 168 -2.56 -0.08 -9.37
N VAL A 169 -2.78 0.69 -10.43
CA VAL A 169 -1.74 1.58 -10.99
C VAL A 169 -1.34 2.65 -9.97
N ARG A 170 -2.31 3.27 -9.28
CA ARG A 170 -2.06 4.28 -8.24
C ARG A 170 -1.21 3.71 -7.09
N SER A 171 -1.50 2.50 -6.63
CA SER A 171 -0.75 1.87 -5.55
C SER A 171 0.69 1.59 -5.96
N LYS A 172 0.94 1.12 -7.19
CA LYS A 172 2.30 0.89 -7.69
C LYS A 172 3.08 2.20 -7.89
N LEU A 173 2.46 3.27 -8.41
CA LEU A 173 3.09 4.59 -8.51
C LEU A 173 3.44 5.17 -7.13
N SER A 174 2.54 5.01 -6.15
CA SER A 174 2.82 5.38 -4.76
C SER A 174 3.97 4.56 -4.18
N GLY A 175 4.01 3.25 -4.46
CA GLY A 175 5.12 2.37 -4.09
C GLY A 175 6.47 2.81 -4.67
N LEU A 176 6.52 3.26 -5.93
CA LEU A 176 7.74 3.82 -6.53
C LEU A 176 8.23 5.05 -5.76
N TYR A 177 7.31 5.94 -5.37
CA TYR A 177 7.66 7.09 -4.54
C TYR A 177 8.15 6.66 -3.15
N GLN A 178 7.56 5.64 -2.52
CA GLN A 178 8.02 5.11 -1.23
C GLN A 178 9.42 4.51 -1.32
N VAL A 179 9.74 3.81 -2.42
CA VAL A 179 11.10 3.30 -2.68
C VAL A 179 12.08 4.47 -2.78
N TYR A 180 11.75 5.49 -3.56
CA TYR A 180 12.57 6.71 -3.66
C TYR A 180 12.74 7.39 -2.30
N ALA A 181 11.65 7.62 -1.56
CA ALA A 181 11.69 8.29 -0.25
C ALA A 181 12.51 7.50 0.78
N THR A 182 12.48 6.17 0.71
CA THR A 182 13.30 5.30 1.56
C THR A 182 14.78 5.40 1.19
N LEU A 183 15.12 5.34 -0.10
CA LEU A 183 16.50 5.45 -0.59
C LEU A 183 17.11 6.83 -0.33
N ALA A 184 16.33 7.89 -0.53
CA ALA A 184 16.73 9.27 -0.32
C ALA A 184 16.60 9.72 1.16
N ASN A 185 16.05 8.88 2.03
CA ASN A 185 15.79 9.18 3.45
C ASN A 185 14.91 10.43 3.69
N THR A 186 13.94 10.68 2.81
CA THR A 186 13.09 11.88 2.80
C THR A 186 11.68 11.65 3.36
N TYR A 187 11.44 10.53 4.04
CA TYR A 187 10.14 10.22 4.66
C TYR A 187 9.97 10.86 6.04
N SER A 188 8.73 11.20 6.38
CA SER A 188 8.36 11.78 7.68
C SER A 188 8.55 10.81 8.85
N ARG A 189 8.89 11.33 10.02
CA ARG A 189 8.98 10.60 11.29
C ARG A 189 8.20 11.40 12.36
N PRO A 190 7.13 10.86 12.95
CA PRO A 190 6.54 9.55 12.69
C PRO A 190 5.90 9.45 11.29
N ILE A 191 5.74 8.21 10.79
CA ILE A 191 5.07 7.95 9.51
C ILE A 191 3.55 8.13 9.72
N PRO A 192 2.89 9.03 8.97
CA PRO A 192 1.46 9.26 9.16
C PRO A 192 0.63 8.08 8.64
N THR A 193 -0.57 7.92 9.18
CA THR A 193 -1.55 6.97 8.64
C THR A 193 -1.95 7.35 7.21
N PRO A 194 -1.92 6.42 6.24
CA PRO A 194 -2.23 6.71 4.85
C PRO A 194 -3.75 6.81 4.57
N ILE A 195 -4.48 7.60 5.36
CA ILE A 195 -5.95 7.76 5.28
C ILE A 195 -6.39 8.30 3.91
N LYS A 196 -5.52 9.05 3.22
CA LYS A 196 -5.78 9.64 1.90
C LYS A 196 -5.71 8.62 0.75
N SER A 197 -5.01 7.48 0.94
CA SER A 197 -4.66 6.55 -0.15
C SER A 197 -5.50 5.26 -0.16
N LEU A 198 -6.24 4.97 0.90
CA LEU A 198 -6.94 3.69 1.13
C LEU A 198 -8.38 3.62 0.59
N ARG A 199 -8.71 4.40 -0.45
CA ARG A 199 -10.10 4.56 -0.90
C ARG A 199 -10.41 3.72 -2.14
N PRO A 200 -11.65 3.24 -2.31
CA PRO A 200 -12.85 3.49 -1.50
C PRO A 200 -13.02 2.50 -0.34
N ALA A 201 -13.12 2.99 0.90
CA ALA A 201 -13.16 2.14 2.11
C ALA A 201 -14.30 1.12 2.08
N ARG A 202 -15.48 1.55 1.62
CA ARG A 202 -16.66 0.67 1.52
C ARG A 202 -16.41 -0.52 0.61
N GLU A 203 -15.79 -0.30 -0.55
CA GLU A 203 -15.52 -1.36 -1.52
C GLU A 203 -14.48 -2.38 -1.04
N VAL A 204 -13.63 -1.99 -0.09
CA VAL A 204 -12.59 -2.82 0.51
C VAL A 204 -13.12 -3.52 1.77
N CYS A 205 -13.64 -2.75 2.72
CA CYS A 205 -14.09 -3.26 4.02
C CYS A 205 -15.34 -4.13 3.89
N GLU A 206 -16.29 -3.78 3.03
CA GLU A 206 -17.58 -4.50 2.92
C GLU A 206 -17.46 -5.87 2.23
N GLN A 207 -16.29 -6.20 1.65
CA GLN A 207 -16.02 -7.56 1.14
C GLN A 207 -16.04 -8.60 2.27
N CYS A 208 -15.64 -8.18 3.48
CA CYS A 208 -15.57 -9.02 4.66
C CYS A 208 -16.51 -8.55 5.79
N HIS A 209 -16.87 -7.26 5.83
CA HIS A 209 -17.71 -6.64 6.86
C HIS A 209 -19.05 -6.18 6.30
N TRP A 210 -20.06 -7.05 6.32
CA TRP A 210 -21.38 -6.74 5.77
C TRP A 210 -22.10 -5.63 6.54
N PRO A 211 -22.48 -4.51 5.89
CA PRO A 211 -23.26 -3.44 6.50
C PRO A 211 -24.56 -3.91 7.16
N GLN A 212 -25.17 -4.97 6.62
CA GLN A 212 -26.44 -5.51 7.08
C GLN A 212 -26.34 -6.23 8.43
N LYS A 213 -25.13 -6.50 8.91
CA LYS A 213 -24.92 -7.14 10.21
C LYS A 213 -25.26 -6.14 11.33
N PHE A 214 -26.08 -6.58 12.29
CA PHE A 214 -26.41 -5.78 13.46
C PHE A 214 -25.25 -5.72 14.47
N TYR A 215 -25.05 -4.55 15.06
CA TYR A 215 -24.07 -4.29 16.12
C TYR A 215 -24.77 -3.74 17.35
N ALA A 216 -24.97 -4.57 18.38
CA ALA A 216 -25.52 -4.13 19.67
C ALA A 216 -24.55 -3.18 20.38
N TYR A 217 -25.08 -2.33 21.28
CA TYR A 217 -24.28 -1.56 22.23
C TYR A 217 -23.20 -2.41 22.89
N LYS A 218 -21.99 -1.86 22.99
CA LYS A 218 -20.90 -2.53 23.69
C LYS A 218 -20.66 -1.86 25.04
N LEU A 219 -20.78 -2.64 26.10
CA LEU A 219 -20.24 -2.26 27.39
C LEU A 219 -18.74 -2.54 27.40
N ARG A 220 -17.95 -1.55 27.76
CA ARG A 220 -16.51 -1.65 28.02
C ARG A 220 -16.29 -1.33 29.49
N LEU A 221 -15.59 -2.23 30.16
CA LEU A 221 -15.19 -2.11 31.55
C LEU A 221 -13.66 -2.13 31.52
N GLU A 222 -13.04 -1.00 31.81
CA GLU A 222 -11.59 -0.87 31.81
C GLU A 222 -11.18 -0.59 33.27
N SER A 223 -10.42 -1.52 33.86
CA SER A 223 -9.86 -1.33 35.18
C SER A 223 -8.43 -0.82 35.03
N HIS A 224 -8.16 0.36 35.56
CA HIS A 224 -6.83 0.95 35.65
C HIS A 224 -6.39 1.02 37.10
N TYR A 225 -5.11 1.26 37.30
CA TYR A 225 -4.56 1.61 38.59
C TYR A 225 -3.88 2.97 38.49
N LEU A 226 -4.13 3.83 39.48
CA LEU A 226 -3.52 5.15 39.52
C LEU A 226 -2.04 5.02 39.90
N PRO A 227 -1.18 5.92 39.42
CA PRO A 227 0.23 5.95 39.80
C PRO A 227 0.40 6.61 41.18
N ASP A 228 -0.29 6.08 42.20
CA ASP A 228 -0.16 6.47 43.61
C ASP A 228 0.47 5.33 44.42
N GLU A 229 0.95 5.64 45.63
CA GLU A 229 1.63 4.64 46.49
C GLU A 229 0.74 3.45 46.83
N GLU A 230 -0.57 3.66 46.93
CA GLU A 230 -1.56 2.62 47.24
C GLU A 230 -1.93 1.79 46.00
N ASN A 231 -1.51 2.20 44.80
CA ASN A 231 -1.91 1.62 43.53
C ASN A 231 -3.45 1.48 43.49
N THR A 232 -4.16 2.60 43.58
CA THR A 232 -5.61 2.65 43.72
C THR A 232 -6.30 2.17 42.45
N ARG A 233 -7.22 1.21 42.57
CA ARG A 233 -8.04 0.72 41.46
C ARG A 233 -9.03 1.80 40.99
N TRP A 234 -9.02 2.10 39.70
CA TRP A 234 -9.91 3.03 39.03
C TRP A 234 -10.67 2.34 37.89
N ASP A 235 -11.98 2.13 38.07
CA ASP A 235 -12.82 1.44 37.09
C ASP A 235 -13.56 2.43 36.19
N ILE A 236 -13.30 2.35 34.89
CA ILE A 236 -13.99 3.13 33.86
C ILE A 236 -15.05 2.24 33.19
N LYS A 237 -16.30 2.66 33.27
CA LYS A 237 -17.44 1.97 32.62
C LYS A 237 -17.93 2.81 31.46
N LEU A 238 -17.77 2.31 30.24
CA LEU A 238 -18.14 2.99 29.00
C LEU A 238 -19.21 2.19 28.27
N VAL A 239 -20.28 2.86 27.86
CA VAL A 239 -21.28 2.29 26.95
C VAL A 239 -21.06 2.91 25.57
N MET A 240 -20.57 2.10 24.64
CA MET A 240 -20.39 2.50 23.26
C MET A 240 -21.66 2.22 22.46
N LYS A 241 -22.29 3.28 21.95
CA LYS A 241 -23.50 3.23 21.14
C LYS A 241 -23.21 2.86 19.68
N THR A 242 -22.71 1.65 19.46
CA THR A 242 -22.29 1.08 18.16
C THR A 242 -23.42 1.02 17.12
N GLY A 243 -24.60 0.56 17.50
CA GLY A 243 -25.81 0.49 16.66
C GLY A 243 -27.05 0.71 17.52
N ALA A 244 -28.21 0.14 17.17
CA ALA A 244 -29.40 0.27 18.00
C ALA A 244 -29.35 -0.54 19.30
N GLU A 245 -30.14 -0.13 20.30
CA GLU A 245 -30.25 -0.86 21.57
C GLU A 245 -30.85 -2.27 21.36
N HIS A 246 -31.76 -2.40 20.40
CA HIS A 246 -32.42 -3.66 20.06
C HIS A 246 -32.12 -4.11 18.61
N PRO A 247 -31.84 -5.41 18.37
CA PRO A 247 -31.58 -5.93 17.02
C PRO A 247 -32.67 -5.61 16.00
N ALA A 248 -33.94 -5.60 16.44
CA ALA A 248 -35.09 -5.32 15.60
C ALA A 248 -35.10 -3.88 15.02
N LEU A 249 -34.38 -2.95 15.64
CA LEU A 249 -34.25 -1.58 15.16
C LEU A 249 -33.14 -1.43 14.10
N GLY A 250 -32.28 -2.44 13.92
CA GLY A 250 -31.25 -2.46 12.88
C GLY A 250 -30.29 -1.26 12.95
N LEU A 251 -30.07 -0.58 11.83
CA LEU A 251 -29.19 0.59 11.69
C LEU A 251 -29.95 1.92 11.86
N LYS A 252 -30.97 1.96 12.74
CA LYS A 252 -31.80 3.16 12.97
C LYS A 252 -31.23 4.12 13.99
N GLU A 253 -30.19 3.77 14.74
CA GLU A 253 -29.45 4.67 15.65
C GLU A 253 -28.00 4.18 15.85
N GLY A 254 -27.17 4.98 16.54
CA GLY A 254 -25.78 4.64 16.87
C GLY A 254 -24.73 5.17 15.88
N ILE A 255 -23.45 4.98 16.21
CA ILE A 255 -22.31 5.50 15.44
C ILE A 255 -22.16 4.85 14.06
N HIS A 256 -22.66 3.63 13.86
CA HIS A 256 -22.69 2.96 12.55
C HIS A 256 -23.84 3.43 11.63
N TRP A 257 -24.41 4.61 11.85
CA TRP A 257 -25.40 5.18 10.93
C TRP A 257 -24.89 5.34 9.50
N HIS A 258 -23.61 5.61 9.31
CA HIS A 258 -23.01 5.85 7.99
C HIS A 258 -23.01 4.64 7.06
N ILE A 259 -23.23 3.41 7.56
CA ILE A 259 -23.36 2.19 6.74
C ILE A 259 -24.81 1.89 6.34
N ASN A 260 -25.80 2.66 6.84
CA ASN A 260 -27.19 2.48 6.45
C ASN A 260 -27.38 2.97 4.99
N PRO A 261 -27.90 2.14 4.07
CA PRO A 261 -28.05 2.52 2.66
C PRO A 261 -29.04 3.68 2.42
N ARG A 262 -29.85 4.01 3.45
CA ARG A 262 -30.85 5.08 3.41
C ARG A 262 -30.36 6.37 4.06
N VAL A 263 -29.14 6.39 4.58
CA VAL A 263 -28.58 7.53 5.29
C VAL A 263 -27.30 7.95 4.60
N LYS A 264 -27.15 9.26 4.41
CA LYS A 264 -25.88 9.87 4.05
C LYS A 264 -25.43 10.78 5.18
N ILE A 265 -24.25 10.50 5.73
CA ILE A 265 -23.58 11.36 6.71
C ILE A 265 -22.44 12.07 5.99
N GLU A 266 -22.47 13.39 6.04
CA GLU A 266 -21.42 14.26 5.51
C GLU A 266 -20.88 15.14 6.61
N TYR A 267 -19.59 15.48 6.55
CA TYR A 267 -18.94 16.31 7.56
C TYR A 267 -17.88 17.21 6.93
N VAL A 268 -17.52 18.24 7.67
CA VAL A 268 -16.38 19.13 7.40
C VAL A 268 -15.47 19.08 8.61
N ALA A 269 -14.17 18.88 8.37
CA ALA A 269 -13.15 19.00 9.40
C ALA A 269 -12.24 20.20 9.10
N VAL A 270 -11.76 20.87 10.15
CA VAL A 270 -10.90 22.06 10.02
C VAL A 270 -9.42 21.74 10.18
N ASP A 271 -9.10 20.55 10.68
CA ASP A 271 -7.75 20.05 10.88
C ASP A 271 -7.42 18.86 9.95
N GLU A 272 -6.13 18.55 9.79
CA GLU A 272 -5.70 17.46 8.90
C GLU A 272 -6.03 16.06 9.46
N LYS A 273 -6.07 15.90 10.80
CA LYS A 273 -6.35 14.63 11.47
C LYS A 273 -7.85 14.30 11.48
N ARG A 274 -8.70 15.30 11.22
CA ARG A 274 -10.16 15.23 11.21
C ARG A 274 -10.75 14.98 12.59
N GLU A 275 -10.14 15.57 13.60
CA GLU A 275 -10.59 15.47 14.99
C GLU A 275 -11.53 16.63 15.34
N GLU A 276 -11.40 17.78 14.67
CA GLU A 276 -12.25 18.96 14.85
C GLU A 276 -13.32 19.03 13.74
N ILE A 277 -14.53 18.60 14.07
CA ILE A 277 -15.66 18.48 13.13
C ILE A 277 -16.78 19.46 13.50
N PRO A 278 -16.68 20.75 13.10
CA PRO A 278 -17.65 21.77 13.50
C PRO A 278 -18.99 21.68 12.77
N TRP A 279 -19.09 20.84 11.74
CA TRP A 279 -20.27 20.72 10.90
C TRP A 279 -20.50 19.29 10.43
N VAL A 280 -21.74 18.81 10.62
CA VAL A 280 -22.19 17.49 10.14
C VAL A 280 -23.58 17.63 9.51
N ARG A 281 -23.78 17.00 8.36
CA ARG A 281 -25.07 16.90 7.68
C ARG A 281 -25.52 15.45 7.61
N PHE A 282 -26.68 15.20 8.18
CA PHE A 282 -27.45 13.99 8.00
C PHE A 282 -28.45 14.21 6.86
N THR A 283 -28.54 13.26 5.94
CA THR A 283 -29.58 13.22 4.90
C THR A 283 -30.25 11.85 4.90
N ASP A 284 -31.57 11.85 5.09
CA ASP A 284 -32.42 10.68 4.83
C ASP A 284 -32.67 10.59 3.32
N LEU A 285 -32.18 9.53 2.69
CA LEU A 285 -32.26 9.33 1.25
C LEU A 285 -33.64 8.83 0.78
N GLU A 286 -34.49 8.34 1.68
CA GLU A 286 -35.87 7.98 1.34
C GLU A 286 -36.79 9.19 1.39
N THR A 287 -36.72 9.97 2.47
CA THR A 287 -37.64 11.10 2.68
C THR A 287 -37.10 12.43 2.18
N GLY A 288 -35.81 12.51 1.86
CA GLY A 288 -35.11 13.76 1.53
C GLY A 288 -34.91 14.70 2.73
N ARG A 289 -35.18 14.24 3.96
CA ARG A 289 -35.05 15.08 5.16
C ARG A 289 -33.58 15.32 5.47
N VAL A 290 -33.22 16.59 5.61
CA VAL A 290 -31.86 17.02 5.96
C VAL A 290 -31.83 17.57 7.38
N MET A 291 -30.84 17.17 8.17
CA MET A 291 -30.54 17.76 9.48
C MET A 291 -29.08 18.18 9.50
N ILE A 292 -28.82 19.41 9.95
CA ILE A 292 -27.47 19.97 10.04
C ILE A 292 -27.16 20.18 11.51
N TYR A 293 -26.04 19.60 11.96
CA TYR A 293 -25.46 19.78 13.27
C TYR A 293 -24.27 20.73 13.13
N ARG A 294 -24.21 21.73 14.01
CA ARG A 294 -23.12 22.69 14.09
C ARG A 294 -22.62 22.73 15.52
N ASP A 295 -21.30 22.81 15.64
CA ASP A 295 -20.66 23.05 16.92
C ASP A 295 -21.07 24.43 17.45
N ARG A 296 -21.41 24.48 18.74
CA ARG A 296 -21.83 25.70 19.43
C ARG A 296 -20.64 26.48 19.99
N GLU A 297 -19.55 25.79 20.29
CA GLU A 297 -18.33 26.32 20.86
C GLU A 297 -17.35 26.74 19.76
N TYR A 298 -17.33 25.98 18.65
CA TYR A 298 -16.55 26.33 17.45
C TYR A 298 -17.46 26.81 16.30
N SER A 299 -17.68 28.12 16.21
CA SER A 299 -18.46 28.70 15.11
C SER A 299 -17.60 28.89 13.85
N ILE A 300 -17.93 28.22 12.76
CA ILE A 300 -17.33 28.46 11.44
C ILE A 300 -18.20 29.41 10.62
N SER A 301 -17.58 30.42 9.98
CA SER A 301 -18.33 31.33 9.11
C SER A 301 -18.84 30.59 7.86
N PRO A 302 -20.01 30.97 7.31
CA PRO A 302 -20.52 30.35 6.09
C PRO A 302 -19.54 30.43 4.93
N GLU A 303 -18.82 31.55 4.77
CA GLU A 303 -17.84 31.70 3.67
C GLU A 303 -16.68 30.72 3.82
N LYS A 304 -16.20 30.49 5.05
CA LYS A 304 -15.14 29.52 5.31
C LYS A 304 -15.61 28.09 5.09
N LEU A 305 -16.85 27.77 5.44
CA LEU A 305 -17.44 26.45 5.19
C LEU A 305 -17.44 26.09 3.70
N GLU A 306 -17.75 27.05 2.81
CA GLU A 306 -17.77 26.84 1.36
C GLU A 306 -16.40 26.54 0.77
N THR A 307 -15.33 26.97 1.43
CA THR A 307 -13.94 26.68 1.00
C THR A 307 -13.44 25.31 1.45
N LEU A 308 -14.11 24.67 2.41
CA LEU A 308 -13.69 23.40 2.97
C LEU A 308 -14.33 22.22 2.22
N GLU A 309 -13.59 21.12 2.15
CA GLU A 309 -14.08 19.90 1.51
C GLU A 309 -15.20 19.25 2.35
N ILE A 310 -16.39 19.09 1.76
CA ILE A 310 -17.46 18.29 2.34
C ILE A 310 -17.17 16.81 2.03
N ARG A 311 -17.00 16.02 3.08
CA ARG A 311 -16.65 14.59 2.97
C ARG A 311 -17.85 13.74 3.35
N THR A 312 -18.04 12.61 2.67
CA THR A 312 -18.98 11.58 3.14
C THR A 312 -18.26 10.66 4.11
N MET A 313 -18.88 10.41 5.27
CA MET A 313 -18.31 9.56 6.31
C MET A 313 -18.15 8.12 5.83
N ASP A 314 -16.96 7.57 5.99
CA ASP A 314 -16.60 6.19 5.64
C ASP A 314 -16.00 5.44 6.85
N CYS A 315 -15.73 4.14 6.68
CA CYS A 315 -15.21 3.28 7.74
C CYS A 315 -13.90 3.80 8.34
N MET A 316 -13.02 4.41 7.54
CA MET A 316 -11.69 4.85 7.96
C MET A 316 -11.70 6.19 8.68
N ASP A 317 -12.81 6.92 8.68
CA ASP A 317 -12.93 8.13 9.51
C ASP A 317 -12.95 7.78 11.00
N CYS A 318 -13.33 6.55 11.37
CA CYS A 318 -13.20 6.03 12.75
C CYS A 318 -12.21 4.84 12.86
N HIS A 319 -12.18 3.93 11.88
CA HIS A 319 -11.30 2.76 11.87
C HIS A 319 -10.06 3.01 11.00
N ASN A 320 -9.24 4.01 11.36
CA ASN A 320 -8.07 4.43 10.56
C ASN A 320 -6.82 3.52 10.71
N ARG A 321 -6.84 2.54 11.64
CA ARG A 321 -5.81 1.51 11.84
C ARG A 321 -6.41 0.14 12.27
N PRO A 322 -7.27 -0.49 11.45
CA PRO A 322 -8.05 -1.67 11.87
C PRO A 322 -7.22 -2.96 12.03
N SER A 323 -5.99 -2.96 11.51
CA SER A 323 -5.10 -4.12 11.48
C SER A 323 -3.72 -3.81 12.06
N HIS A 324 -3.52 -2.61 12.62
CA HIS A 324 -2.22 -2.14 13.08
C HIS A 324 -2.37 -1.64 14.52
N ASP A 325 -2.66 -2.59 15.40
CA ASP A 325 -2.95 -2.33 16.81
C ASP A 325 -1.66 -1.93 17.55
N TYR A 326 -1.54 -0.63 17.82
CA TYR A 326 -0.49 -0.08 18.67
C TYR A 326 -1.01 0.03 20.10
N LEU A 327 -0.43 -0.76 20.99
CA LEU A 327 -0.80 -0.78 22.40
C LEU A 327 -0.12 0.37 23.15
N SER A 328 -0.84 0.96 24.10
CA SER A 328 -0.29 1.94 25.02
C SER A 328 0.59 1.26 26.07
N LEU A 329 1.49 2.04 26.67
CA LEU A 329 2.37 1.59 27.76
C LEU A 329 1.61 1.11 29.01
N SER A 330 0.34 1.47 29.16
CA SER A 330 -0.51 0.98 30.26
C SER A 330 -0.91 -0.49 30.09
N VAL A 331 -0.84 -1.04 28.86
CA VAL A 331 -1.33 -2.38 28.52
C VAL A 331 -0.21 -3.28 27.98
N ALA A 332 0.87 -2.72 27.45
CA ALA A 332 2.05 -3.48 27.03
C ALA A 332 3.35 -2.75 27.36
N GLN A 333 4.32 -3.47 27.94
CA GLN A 333 5.63 -2.93 28.34
C GLN A 333 6.76 -3.91 27.99
N GLY A 334 7.99 -3.41 27.83
CA GLY A 334 9.18 -4.20 27.53
C GLY A 334 9.74 -3.97 26.12
N VAL A 335 10.76 -4.76 25.76
CA VAL A 335 11.48 -4.61 24.49
C VAL A 335 10.74 -5.26 23.31
N THR A 336 10.89 -4.71 22.11
CA THR A 336 10.26 -5.26 20.89
C THR A 336 10.66 -6.73 20.67
N GLY A 337 9.70 -7.65 20.79
CA GLY A 337 9.92 -9.10 20.69
C GLY A 337 9.79 -9.85 22.03
N GLN A 338 9.80 -9.14 23.16
CA GLN A 338 9.60 -9.68 24.52
C GLN A 338 8.61 -8.84 25.32
N MET A 339 7.65 -8.19 24.65
CA MET A 339 6.65 -7.36 25.34
C MET A 339 5.80 -8.22 26.27
N GLU A 340 5.76 -7.85 27.55
CA GLU A 340 4.70 -8.24 28.46
C GLU A 340 3.43 -7.52 28.01
N VAL A 341 2.29 -8.21 28.02
CA VAL A 341 0.99 -7.66 27.64
C VAL A 341 0.01 -8.04 28.73
N ALA A 342 -0.73 -7.07 29.25
CA ALA A 342 -1.79 -7.34 30.19
C ALA A 342 -2.98 -8.00 29.49
N PRO A 343 -3.72 -8.89 30.16
CA PRO A 343 -5.00 -9.36 29.66
C PRO A 343 -6.00 -8.20 29.50
N LEU A 344 -7.09 -8.45 28.77
CA LEU A 344 -8.14 -7.46 28.42
C LEU A 344 -8.75 -6.67 29.61
N GLU A 345 -8.57 -7.13 30.84
CA GLU A 345 -9.06 -6.50 32.07
C GLU A 345 -7.93 -6.18 33.07
N GLY A 346 -6.67 -6.35 32.66
CA GLY A 346 -5.50 -6.14 33.51
C GLY A 346 -4.64 -4.96 33.06
N THR A 347 -3.79 -4.48 33.94
CA THR A 347 -2.68 -3.57 33.62
C THR A 347 -1.36 -4.25 33.97
N LEU A 348 -0.26 -3.77 33.39
CA LEU A 348 1.07 -4.14 33.86
C LEU A 348 1.50 -3.15 34.93
N ALA A 349 2.16 -3.65 35.98
CA ALA A 349 2.94 -2.78 36.86
C ALA A 349 4.01 -2.06 36.01
N PHE A 350 4.14 -0.74 36.19
CA PHE A 350 5.10 0.04 35.42
C PHE A 350 6.53 -0.46 35.67
N LYS A 351 7.20 -0.90 34.60
CA LYS A 351 8.64 -1.21 34.56
C LYS A 351 9.34 -0.23 33.63
N HIS A 352 10.28 0.53 34.18
CA HIS A 352 11.07 1.46 33.39
C HIS A 352 11.99 0.68 32.40
N PRO A 353 12.25 1.20 31.18
CA PRO A 353 13.08 0.51 30.17
C PRO A 353 14.54 0.27 30.59
N VAL A 354 14.99 0.98 31.61
CA VAL A 354 16.28 0.84 32.30
C VAL A 354 15.96 0.66 33.78
N ASP A 355 16.64 -0.24 34.47
CA ASP A 355 16.46 -0.35 35.92
C ASP A 355 16.93 0.95 36.59
N ILE A 356 15.97 1.72 37.13
CA ILE A 356 16.20 2.99 37.84
C ILE A 356 15.70 2.89 39.29
N ASP A 357 15.58 1.66 39.82
CA ASP A 357 15.03 1.39 41.15
C ASP A 357 13.66 2.07 41.37
N GLU A 358 13.53 2.90 42.39
CA GLU A 358 12.30 3.61 42.76
C GLU A 358 12.31 5.11 42.38
N GLU A 359 13.24 5.59 41.56
CA GLU A 359 13.34 7.02 41.20
C GLU A 359 12.05 7.57 40.54
N TRP A 360 11.25 6.70 39.92
CA TRP A 360 9.96 7.06 39.35
C TRP A 360 8.87 7.35 40.41
N LYS A 361 9.02 6.92 41.67
CA LYS A 361 8.04 7.18 42.74
C LYS A 361 8.11 8.62 43.27
N GLY A 362 9.24 9.31 43.08
CA GLY A 362 9.43 10.70 43.52
C GLY A 362 9.13 11.76 42.46
N THR A 363 8.82 11.34 41.23
CA THR A 363 8.55 12.25 40.12
C THR A 363 7.08 12.18 39.75
N SER A 364 6.33 13.27 40.00
CA SER A 364 4.97 13.44 39.47
C SER A 364 5.02 13.15 37.97
N ALA A 365 4.44 12.03 37.56
CA ALA A 365 4.61 11.48 36.23
C ALA A 365 4.19 12.50 35.16
N VAL A 366 5.18 13.18 34.59
CA VAL A 366 5.00 13.88 33.31
C VAL A 366 4.90 12.76 32.29
N SER A 367 3.70 12.54 31.77
CA SER A 367 3.48 11.72 30.59
C SER A 367 4.44 12.21 29.51
N VAL A 368 5.53 11.47 29.27
CA VAL A 368 6.39 11.68 28.11
C VAL A 368 5.65 11.10 26.91
N THR A 369 4.58 11.79 26.51
CA THR A 369 4.07 11.75 25.15
C THR A 369 5.14 12.45 24.32
N ARG A 370 6.05 11.69 23.72
CA ARG A 370 6.89 12.22 22.65
C ARG A 370 5.95 12.66 21.53
N VAL A 371 5.86 13.97 21.34
CA VAL A 371 5.17 14.66 20.23
C VAL A 371 5.74 14.19 18.89
#